data_AF-A0A9E1T1I1-F1
#
_entry.id   AF-A0A9E1T1I1-F1
#
_cell.length_a   1.000
_cell.length_b   1.000
_cell.length_c   1.000
_cell.angle_alpha   90.00
_cell.angle_beta   90.00
_cell.angle_gamma   90.00
#
_symmetry.space_group_name_H-M   'P 1'
#
loop_
_entity.id
_entity.type
_entity.pdbx_description
1 polymer ?
#
loop_
_entity_poly.entity_id
_entity_poly.type
_entity_poly.pdbx_seq_one_letter_code
_entity_poly.pdbx_strand_id
1 'polypeptide(L)'
;MFVTPLISAFTVCALGALAPVYEEGAQTPRNMTKAELRFVRDNPLVALRGVTSPPTGPVHCVAEYEPMEAILLAWEGGSSWENILADMAASITTIGDADVIIAVDSTSEQSGALSKINARGGDTSRVRFLVRSTDTIWIRDYGPRYIYEGECRAIVDHTYNRPRPNDNALNDGMADFMNHKIYELPLVHGGGNFHLNASDLGWATELIENENSDLSAEQIRDYWQEFQNLDVTLTDPFPTSVDSTQHIDMWMCWASDTTCIISDWPYNAGSTQEVICDTVAQSLQLAGYTVIRIPARSVSWTHYTYANAVICNDLVLVPSYTNSSVTQHNAEAIAGWKAACPDKTIVPIPCQNIVTSAGVMHCICMHIPEHKGGESPTMYLQTPNGGATYEAGAYVPIAWLSDDDEDVVSVAIQLSTDDGSSWTTVVENTDDDGFYVWSVPDVFTNHGRIQIVGVDVDGNHGSDSSNNSFSINGSSVPGDANGDGLVNVSDILVIVDSWGICIGICPGDLNNDGFVNVIDLLIVIDSW
;
A
#
# COMPACT_ATOMS: atom_id res chain seq x y z
N MET A 1 76.60 -5.62 -18.44
CA MET A 1 76.24 -7.03 -18.64
C MET A 1 75.60 -7.52 -17.36
N PHE A 2 74.31 -7.25 -17.15
CA PHE A 2 73.57 -7.82 -16.03
C PHE A 2 72.16 -8.19 -16.48
N VAL A 3 71.82 -9.39 -16.04
CA VAL A 3 70.76 -10.29 -16.46
C VAL A 3 69.41 -9.77 -16.01
N THR A 4 68.45 -9.72 -16.93
CA THR A 4 67.01 -9.62 -16.64
C THR A 4 66.51 -10.93 -16.03
N PRO A 5 65.62 -10.85 -15.03
CA PRO A 5 64.50 -11.79 -15.01
C PRO A 5 63.15 -11.08 -14.88
N LEU A 6 62.17 -11.71 -15.52
CA LEU A 6 60.74 -11.43 -15.44
C LEU A 6 60.24 -11.37 -13.98
N ILE A 7 59.36 -10.42 -13.69
CA ILE A 7 58.30 -10.60 -12.70
C ILE A 7 56.97 -10.43 -13.42
N SER A 8 56.23 -11.55 -13.44
CA SER A 8 54.83 -11.66 -13.80
C SER A 8 53.96 -10.95 -12.78
N ALA A 9 53.00 -10.16 -13.26
CA ALA A 9 51.76 -9.88 -12.53
C ALA A 9 50.63 -9.71 -13.55
N PHE A 10 50.08 -10.84 -14.02
CA PHE A 10 48.70 -10.86 -14.49
C PHE A 10 47.82 -10.80 -13.24
N THR A 11 47.47 -9.59 -12.82
CA THR A 11 46.27 -9.41 -11.99
C THR A 11 45.10 -9.43 -12.96
N VAL A 12 44.49 -10.61 -13.11
CA VAL A 12 43.13 -10.69 -13.65
C VAL A 12 42.23 -10.08 -12.58
N CYS A 13 41.98 -8.78 -12.67
CA CYS A 13 40.81 -8.20 -12.03
C CYS A 13 39.60 -8.90 -12.67
N ALA A 14 38.83 -9.62 -11.87
CA ALA A 14 37.51 -10.05 -12.27
C ALA A 14 36.70 -8.77 -12.59
N LEU A 15 36.50 -8.50 -13.88
CA LEU A 15 35.56 -7.48 -14.33
C LEU A 15 34.16 -8.02 -14.04
N GLY A 16 33.60 -7.65 -12.88
CA GLY A 16 32.17 -7.75 -12.67
C GLY A 16 31.44 -6.91 -13.72
N ALA A 17 30.24 -7.34 -14.12
CA ALA A 17 29.39 -6.54 -14.99
C ALA A 17 29.12 -5.15 -14.35
N LEU A 18 29.29 -4.08 -15.13
CA LEU A 18 28.91 -2.73 -14.70
C LEU A 18 27.39 -2.67 -14.45
N ALA A 19 26.99 -1.87 -13.47
CA ALA A 19 25.58 -1.59 -13.22
C ALA A 19 24.92 -1.01 -14.48
N PRO A 20 23.67 -1.41 -14.80
CA PRO A 20 22.89 -0.78 -15.86
C PRO A 20 22.73 0.73 -15.60
N VAL A 21 22.68 1.50 -16.68
CA VAL A 21 22.36 2.94 -16.66
C VAL A 21 21.10 3.12 -17.47
N TYR A 22 20.14 3.84 -16.91
CA TYR A 22 18.86 4.16 -17.54
C TYR A 22 18.91 5.64 -17.93
N GLU A 23 18.92 5.91 -19.23
CA GLU A 23 18.91 7.28 -19.75
C GLU A 23 17.47 7.80 -19.76
N GLU A 24 17.30 9.08 -19.45
CA GLU A 24 16.01 9.77 -19.51
C GLU A 24 15.26 9.51 -20.83
N GLY A 25 14.00 9.07 -20.72
CA GLY A 25 13.15 8.74 -21.86
C GLY A 25 13.52 7.45 -22.60
N ALA A 26 14.41 6.62 -22.05
CA ALA A 26 14.74 5.32 -22.62
C ALA A 26 13.52 4.39 -22.65
N GLN A 27 13.28 3.77 -23.81
CA GLN A 27 12.26 2.74 -23.98
C GLN A 27 12.76 1.38 -23.49
N THR A 28 13.09 1.31 -22.21
CA THR A 28 13.54 0.08 -21.56
C THR A 28 12.37 -0.91 -21.52
N PRO A 29 12.52 -2.12 -22.07
CA PRO A 29 11.42 -3.09 -22.11
C PRO A 29 11.11 -3.64 -20.71
N ARG A 30 9.92 -4.24 -20.54
CA ARG A 30 9.47 -4.75 -19.24
C ARG A 30 10.32 -5.94 -18.77
N ASN A 31 10.67 -6.83 -19.69
CA ASN A 31 11.60 -7.91 -19.41
C ASN A 31 13.04 -7.38 -19.24
N MET A 32 13.87 -8.13 -18.51
CA MET A 32 15.28 -7.76 -18.37
C MET A 32 15.98 -7.74 -19.73
N THR A 33 16.70 -6.65 -19.98
CA THR A 33 17.66 -6.51 -21.07
C THR A 33 18.84 -7.48 -20.88
N LYS A 34 19.60 -7.69 -21.96
CA LYS A 34 20.84 -8.50 -21.90
C LYS A 34 21.91 -7.92 -20.98
N ALA A 35 21.86 -6.61 -20.70
CA ALA A 35 22.79 -5.98 -19.76
C ALA A 35 22.37 -6.31 -18.33
N GLU A 36 21.09 -6.12 -18.00
CA GLU A 36 20.50 -6.46 -16.69
C GLU A 36 20.69 -7.96 -16.37
N LEU A 37 20.41 -8.88 -17.30
CA LEU A 37 20.62 -10.32 -17.09
C LEU A 37 22.09 -10.67 -16.75
N ARG A 38 23.06 -9.97 -17.35
CA ARG A 38 24.48 -10.18 -17.04
C ARG A 38 24.83 -9.62 -15.67
N PHE A 39 24.25 -8.47 -15.31
CA PHE A 39 24.45 -7.86 -14.01
C PHE A 39 23.87 -8.71 -12.87
N VAL A 40 22.62 -9.17 -13.01
CA VAL A 40 21.92 -9.98 -11.99
C VAL A 40 22.58 -11.33 -11.77
N ARG A 41 23.17 -11.94 -12.80
CA ARG A 41 23.94 -13.18 -12.64
C ARG A 41 25.11 -13.02 -11.65
N ASP A 42 25.74 -11.84 -11.66
CA ASP A 42 26.89 -11.54 -10.80
C ASP A 42 26.46 -10.82 -9.50
N ASN A 43 25.23 -10.27 -9.47
CA ASN A 43 24.62 -9.53 -8.35
C ASN A 43 23.14 -9.96 -8.21
N PRO A 44 22.86 -11.14 -7.65
CA PRO A 44 21.49 -11.65 -7.54
C PRO A 44 20.57 -10.65 -6.82
N LEU A 45 19.34 -10.52 -7.31
CA LEU A 45 18.30 -9.79 -6.61
C LEU A 45 17.88 -10.63 -5.41
N VAL A 46 17.83 -10.01 -4.25
CA VAL A 46 17.55 -10.66 -2.98
C VAL A 46 16.66 -9.71 -2.19
N ALA A 47 15.70 -10.26 -1.43
CA ALA A 47 14.88 -9.50 -0.51
C ALA A 47 15.75 -8.98 0.64
N LEU A 48 16.47 -7.87 0.39
CA LEU A 48 17.42 -7.24 1.31
C LEU A 48 16.89 -5.95 1.93
N ARG A 49 15.62 -5.60 1.68
CA ARG A 49 14.97 -4.51 2.41
C ARG A 49 14.76 -4.92 3.87
N GLY A 50 14.86 -3.96 4.78
CA GLY A 50 14.80 -4.18 6.22
C GLY A 50 13.40 -4.58 6.66
N VAL A 51 13.07 -5.86 6.46
CA VAL A 51 11.77 -6.48 6.76
C VAL A 51 11.14 -5.86 8.01
N THR A 52 10.04 -5.13 7.81
CA THR A 52 9.24 -4.61 8.91
C THR A 52 8.41 -5.75 9.50
N SER A 53 7.93 -5.58 10.73
CA SER A 53 6.81 -6.41 11.20
C SER A 53 5.59 -6.21 10.27
N PRO A 54 4.75 -7.24 10.07
CA PRO A 54 3.49 -7.07 9.36
C PRO A 54 2.56 -6.11 10.10
N PRO A 55 1.52 -5.58 9.42
CA PRO A 55 0.44 -4.86 10.08
C PRO A 55 -0.15 -5.66 11.24
N THR A 56 -0.60 -4.98 12.29
CA THR A 56 -1.13 -5.65 13.49
C THR A 56 -2.64 -5.55 13.61
N GLY A 57 -3.25 -4.64 12.85
CA GLY A 57 -4.68 -4.43 12.79
C GLY A 57 -5.43 -5.31 11.78
N PRO A 58 -6.75 -5.10 11.66
CA PRO A 58 -7.52 -5.63 10.55
C PRO A 58 -6.95 -5.09 9.24
N VAL A 59 -6.65 -5.98 8.29
CA VAL A 59 -6.06 -5.65 7.00
C VAL A 59 -7.02 -6.00 5.88
N HIS A 60 -7.17 -5.09 4.91
CA HIS A 60 -7.85 -5.34 3.66
C HIS A 60 -6.99 -4.87 2.48
N CYS A 61 -6.59 -5.77 1.60
CA CYS A 61 -5.87 -5.41 0.38
C CYS A 61 -6.84 -5.03 -0.72
N VAL A 62 -6.64 -3.84 -1.29
CA VAL A 62 -7.68 -3.21 -2.10
C VAL A 62 -7.67 -3.75 -3.53
N ALA A 63 -8.84 -4.18 -4.02
CA ALA A 63 -9.04 -4.61 -5.38
C ALA A 63 -9.18 -3.41 -6.34
N GLU A 64 -8.76 -3.58 -7.59
CA GLU A 64 -8.63 -2.47 -8.54
C GLU A 64 -9.95 -1.88 -9.03
N TYR A 65 -11.06 -2.56 -8.79
CA TYR A 65 -12.40 -2.10 -9.15
C TYR A 65 -13.13 -1.43 -7.98
N GLU A 66 -12.51 -1.39 -6.79
CA GLU A 66 -12.99 -0.58 -5.68
C GLU A 66 -12.80 0.92 -5.97
N PRO A 67 -13.38 1.82 -5.15
CA PRO A 67 -13.19 3.26 -5.33
C PRO A 67 -11.72 3.69 -5.26
N MET A 68 -11.31 4.50 -6.23
CA MET A 68 -9.95 4.98 -6.41
C MET A 68 -9.90 6.51 -6.30
N GLU A 69 -9.05 7.02 -5.41
CA GLU A 69 -8.72 8.46 -5.37
C GLU A 69 -7.87 8.84 -6.58
N ALA A 70 -6.88 8.01 -6.91
CA ALA A 70 -5.89 8.36 -7.92
C ALA A 70 -5.32 7.16 -8.66
N ILE A 71 -4.73 7.46 -9.82
CA ILE A 71 -3.84 6.55 -10.55
C ILE A 71 -2.45 7.15 -10.62
N LEU A 72 -1.45 6.38 -10.20
CA LEU A 72 -0.03 6.73 -10.26
C LEU A 72 0.59 6.26 -11.58
N LEU A 73 1.33 7.14 -12.23
CA LEU A 73 2.03 6.92 -13.50
C LEU A 73 3.52 7.31 -13.37
N ALA A 74 4.41 6.60 -14.06
CA ALA A 74 5.79 7.04 -14.28
C ALA A 74 5.93 7.68 -15.66
N TRP A 75 6.40 8.92 -15.73
CA TRP A 75 6.44 9.69 -16.98
C TRP A 75 7.65 9.34 -17.86
N GLU A 76 7.62 8.15 -18.45
CA GLU A 76 8.80 7.53 -19.07
C GLU A 76 8.57 7.06 -20.51
N GLY A 77 9.67 6.68 -21.19
CA GLY A 77 9.63 5.94 -22.46
C GLY A 77 9.40 6.81 -23.71
N GLY A 78 9.63 8.11 -23.60
CA GLY A 78 9.64 9.06 -24.69
C GLY A 78 8.26 9.29 -25.33
N SER A 79 8.24 10.17 -26.35
CA SER A 79 6.99 10.76 -26.85
C SER A 79 5.89 9.79 -27.30
N SER A 80 6.23 8.58 -27.77
CA SER A 80 5.20 7.61 -28.17
C SER A 80 4.51 6.92 -27.00
N TRP A 81 5.21 6.71 -25.87
CA TRP A 81 4.63 6.10 -24.67
C TRP A 81 4.00 7.18 -23.78
N GLU A 82 4.61 8.36 -23.70
CA GLU A 82 3.98 9.54 -23.10
C GLU A 82 2.61 9.87 -23.71
N ASN A 83 2.41 9.57 -25.00
CA ASN A 83 1.11 9.76 -25.63
C ASN A 83 0.04 8.80 -25.06
N ILE A 84 0.43 7.58 -24.69
CA ILE A 84 -0.45 6.59 -24.07
C ILE A 84 -0.76 7.04 -22.64
N LEU A 85 0.27 7.41 -21.86
CA LEU A 85 0.09 7.96 -20.51
C LEU A 85 -0.86 9.16 -20.50
N ALA A 86 -0.71 10.08 -21.47
CA ALA A 86 -1.58 11.24 -21.58
C ALA A 86 -3.03 10.89 -21.98
N ASP A 87 -3.24 9.88 -22.84
CA ASP A 87 -4.59 9.40 -23.20
C ASP A 87 -5.28 8.76 -21.98
N MET A 88 -4.52 7.98 -21.19
CA MET A 88 -4.99 7.40 -19.93
C MET A 88 -5.35 8.49 -18.93
N ALA A 89 -4.41 9.40 -18.63
CA ALA A 89 -4.60 10.47 -17.66
C ALA A 89 -5.78 11.39 -18.01
N ALA A 90 -5.97 11.70 -19.30
CA ALA A 90 -7.12 12.50 -19.72
C ALA A 90 -8.45 11.80 -19.45
N SER A 91 -8.52 10.48 -19.64
CA SER A 91 -9.74 9.71 -19.37
C SER A 91 -9.98 9.53 -17.87
N ILE A 92 -8.91 9.30 -17.08
CA ILE A 92 -8.98 9.13 -15.62
C ILE A 92 -9.50 10.42 -14.96
N THR A 93 -8.90 11.56 -15.29
CA THR A 93 -9.27 12.88 -14.70
C THR A 93 -10.64 13.39 -15.11
N THR A 94 -11.32 12.78 -16.10
CA THR A 94 -12.60 13.29 -16.62
C THR A 94 -13.75 12.30 -16.50
N ILE A 95 -13.52 11.03 -16.81
CA ILE A 95 -14.54 9.96 -16.78
C ILE A 95 -14.35 9.10 -15.53
N GLY A 96 -13.10 8.82 -15.16
CA GLY A 96 -12.78 8.08 -13.94
C GLY A 96 -12.99 8.89 -12.67
N ASP A 97 -13.16 10.22 -12.77
CA ASP A 97 -13.35 11.12 -11.62
C ASP A 97 -12.27 10.96 -10.53
N ALA A 98 -11.06 10.63 -10.95
CA ALA A 98 -9.92 10.37 -10.08
C ALA A 98 -8.74 11.26 -10.45
N ASP A 99 -7.86 11.47 -9.49
CA ASP A 99 -6.61 12.19 -9.69
C ASP A 99 -5.60 11.34 -10.46
N VAL A 100 -4.63 12.01 -11.05
CA VAL A 100 -3.46 11.37 -11.64
C VAL A 100 -2.22 11.91 -10.96
N ILE A 101 -1.48 11.04 -10.29
CA ILE A 101 -0.18 11.36 -9.72
C ILE A 101 0.87 10.90 -10.73
N ILE A 102 1.79 11.79 -11.09
CA ILE A 102 2.81 11.51 -12.10
C ILE A 102 4.19 11.64 -11.46
N ALA A 103 4.93 10.53 -11.41
CA ALA A 103 6.35 10.52 -11.11
C ALA A 103 7.13 11.10 -12.30
N VAL A 104 7.93 12.13 -12.03
CA VAL A 104 8.79 12.82 -13.00
C VAL A 104 10.21 12.94 -12.44
N ASP A 105 11.19 12.89 -13.32
CA ASP A 105 12.61 12.98 -12.99
C ASP A 105 12.97 14.39 -12.51
N SER A 106 12.25 15.39 -13.02
CA SER A 106 12.48 16.78 -12.66
C SER A 106 11.22 17.63 -12.76
N THR A 107 11.22 18.77 -12.06
CA THR A 107 10.16 19.79 -12.21
C THR A 107 10.04 20.33 -13.64
N SER A 108 11.05 20.13 -14.48
CA SER A 108 11.05 20.64 -15.86
C SER A 108 10.14 19.85 -16.81
N GLU A 109 9.84 18.58 -16.51
CA GLU A 109 8.94 17.74 -17.32
C GLU A 109 7.47 18.05 -17.12
N GLN A 110 7.09 18.58 -15.95
CA GLN A 110 5.69 18.77 -15.54
C GLN A 110 4.88 19.55 -16.58
N SER A 111 5.45 20.65 -17.09
CA SER A 111 4.78 21.48 -18.10
C SER A 111 4.53 20.72 -19.41
N GLY A 112 5.42 19.81 -19.79
CA GLY A 112 5.28 18.95 -20.96
C GLY A 112 4.18 17.91 -20.79
N ALA A 113 4.14 17.26 -19.62
CA ALA A 113 3.09 16.30 -19.26
C ALA A 113 1.71 16.97 -19.25
N LEU A 114 1.55 18.09 -18.54
CA LEU A 114 0.30 18.86 -18.49
C LEU A 114 -0.16 19.30 -19.88
N SER A 115 0.76 19.77 -20.73
CA SER A 115 0.43 20.17 -22.10
C SER A 115 -0.12 18.99 -22.92
N LYS A 116 0.46 17.79 -22.78
CA LYS A 116 0.02 16.60 -23.48
C LYS A 116 -1.34 16.10 -22.98
N ILE A 117 -1.58 16.15 -21.68
CA ILE A 117 -2.85 15.75 -21.06
C ILE A 117 -3.97 16.72 -21.46
N ASN A 118 -3.74 18.03 -21.33
CA ASN A 118 -4.70 19.06 -21.73
C ASN A 118 -5.04 18.99 -23.23
N ALA A 119 -4.06 18.69 -24.10
CA ALA A 119 -4.29 18.51 -25.53
C ALA A 119 -5.25 17.34 -25.87
N ARG A 120 -5.49 16.43 -24.91
CA ARG A 120 -6.44 15.31 -25.01
C ARG A 120 -7.74 15.56 -24.24
N GLY A 121 -7.89 16.75 -23.66
CA GLY A 121 -9.07 17.15 -22.89
C GLY A 121 -9.06 16.72 -21.43
N GLY A 122 -7.91 16.28 -20.89
CA GLY A 122 -7.78 15.94 -19.47
C GLY A 122 -7.89 17.16 -18.56
N ASP A 123 -8.39 16.95 -17.35
CA ASP A 123 -8.44 17.99 -16.32
C ASP A 123 -7.09 18.08 -15.61
N THR A 124 -6.30 19.09 -15.96
CA THR A 124 -4.98 19.32 -15.36
C THR A 124 -5.03 19.79 -13.92
N SER A 125 -6.18 20.21 -13.39
CA SER A 125 -6.29 20.55 -11.96
C SER A 125 -6.26 19.32 -11.06
N ARG A 126 -6.55 18.14 -11.62
CA ARG A 126 -6.50 16.82 -10.98
C ARG A 126 -5.19 16.07 -11.25
N VAL A 127 -4.15 16.78 -11.67
CA VAL A 127 -2.83 16.21 -11.94
C VAL A 127 -1.82 16.71 -10.91
N ARG A 128 -1.29 15.79 -10.12
CA ARG A 128 -0.27 16.03 -9.09
C ARG A 128 1.07 15.42 -9.54
N PHE A 129 2.19 15.96 -9.07
CA PHE A 129 3.51 15.51 -9.48
C PHE A 129 4.35 15.07 -8.27
N LEU A 130 4.88 13.85 -8.36
CA LEU A 130 5.94 13.35 -7.49
C LEU A 130 7.27 13.58 -8.20
N VAL A 131 8.12 14.49 -7.72
CA VAL A 131 9.44 14.71 -8.32
C VAL A 131 10.42 13.69 -7.76
N ARG A 132 10.48 12.54 -8.43
CA ARG A 132 11.35 11.42 -8.08
C ARG A 132 11.65 10.63 -9.34
N SER A 133 12.94 10.43 -9.59
CA SER A 133 13.37 9.68 -10.77
C SER A 133 12.89 8.24 -10.75
N THR A 134 12.52 7.74 -11.92
CA THR A 134 12.26 6.33 -12.19
C THR A 134 13.30 5.80 -13.18
N ASP A 135 13.50 4.49 -13.24
CA ASP A 135 14.31 3.87 -14.28
C ASP A 135 13.45 3.49 -15.50
N THR A 136 12.17 3.18 -15.27
CA THR A 136 11.26 2.69 -16.33
C THR A 136 9.79 3.05 -16.11
N ILE A 137 9.00 2.98 -17.19
CA ILE A 137 7.55 3.22 -17.20
C ILE A 137 6.72 2.17 -16.44
N TRP A 138 7.29 1.02 -16.06
CA TRP A 138 6.55 -0.18 -15.66
C TRP A 138 6.08 -0.15 -14.19
N ILE A 139 5.48 0.97 -13.77
CA ILE A 139 5.15 1.29 -12.37
C ILE A 139 4.20 0.30 -11.71
N ARG A 140 3.47 -0.51 -12.47
CA ARG A 140 2.71 -1.63 -11.92
C ARG A 140 3.58 -2.62 -11.16
N ASP A 141 4.81 -2.82 -11.63
CA ASP A 141 5.65 -3.89 -11.13
C ASP A 141 6.43 -3.48 -9.86
N TYR A 142 6.58 -2.18 -9.60
CA TYR A 142 7.39 -1.64 -8.49
C TYR A 142 6.68 -0.57 -7.63
N GLY A 143 5.53 -0.06 -8.08
CA GLY A 143 4.76 0.96 -7.37
C GLY A 143 4.07 0.43 -6.11
N PRO A 144 3.42 1.32 -5.35
CA PRO A 144 2.93 1.02 -4.00
C PRO A 144 1.68 0.13 -4.05
N ARG A 145 1.73 -1.05 -3.41
CA ARG A 145 0.53 -1.86 -3.20
C ARG A 145 -0.18 -1.38 -1.94
N TYR A 146 -1.44 -0.99 -2.08
CA TYR A 146 -2.20 -0.44 -0.96
C TYR A 146 -2.98 -1.51 -0.21
N ILE A 147 -2.98 -1.38 1.12
CA ILE A 147 -3.92 -2.00 2.05
C ILE A 147 -4.63 -0.90 2.84
N TYR A 148 -5.75 -1.24 3.47
CA TYR A 148 -6.22 -0.53 4.66
C TYR A 148 -5.83 -1.31 5.90
N GLU A 149 -5.24 -0.64 6.90
CA GLU A 149 -5.11 -1.16 8.27
C GLU A 149 -6.00 -0.31 9.20
N GLY A 150 -7.04 -0.92 9.75
CA GLY A 150 -8.01 -0.20 10.59
C GLY A 150 -8.67 1.00 9.88
N GLU A 151 -8.87 0.90 8.57
CA GLU A 151 -9.35 1.94 7.64
C GLU A 151 -8.33 3.00 7.19
N CYS A 152 -7.12 3.03 7.73
CA CYS A 152 -6.05 3.92 7.23
C CYS A 152 -5.30 3.26 6.07
N ARG A 153 -5.05 3.99 4.98
CA ARG A 153 -4.21 3.51 3.88
C ARG A 153 -2.76 3.32 4.31
N ALA A 154 -2.21 2.17 3.95
CA ALA A 154 -0.79 1.86 4.09
C ALA A 154 -0.25 1.21 2.83
N ILE A 155 1.05 1.35 2.61
CA ILE A 155 1.78 0.77 1.49
C ILE A 155 2.44 -0.53 1.95
N VAL A 156 2.23 -1.60 1.20
CA VAL A 156 3.02 -2.82 1.26
C VAL A 156 3.99 -2.79 0.09
N ASP A 157 5.28 -2.66 0.40
CA ASP A 157 6.36 -2.58 -0.56
C ASP A 157 7.13 -3.90 -0.65
N HIS A 158 7.60 -4.26 -1.84
CA HIS A 158 8.36 -5.48 -2.09
C HIS A 158 9.69 -5.15 -2.75
N THR A 159 10.60 -6.12 -2.79
CA THR A 159 11.83 -5.94 -3.59
C THR A 159 11.51 -6.16 -5.06
N TYR A 160 11.69 -5.14 -5.89
CA TYR A 160 11.44 -5.25 -7.32
C TYR A 160 12.36 -6.29 -7.97
N ASN A 161 11.76 -7.20 -8.75
CA ASN A 161 12.44 -8.27 -9.48
C ASN A 161 13.30 -7.80 -10.69
N ARG A 162 13.77 -6.54 -10.70
CA ARG A 162 14.70 -5.99 -11.71
C ARG A 162 15.84 -5.21 -11.03
N PRO A 163 17.04 -5.15 -11.63
CA PRO A 163 18.14 -4.32 -11.13
C PRO A 163 17.94 -2.84 -11.50
N ARG A 164 16.77 -2.30 -11.12
CA ARG A 164 16.29 -0.94 -11.40
C ARG A 164 16.11 -0.23 -10.06
N PRO A 165 17.18 0.38 -9.52
CA PRO A 165 17.20 0.87 -8.14
C PRO A 165 16.28 2.07 -7.90
N ASN A 166 16.07 2.95 -8.89
CA ASN A 166 15.18 4.10 -8.73
C ASN A 166 13.71 3.64 -8.74
N ASP A 167 13.36 2.73 -9.65
CA ASP A 167 12.05 2.06 -9.66
C ASP A 167 11.78 1.38 -8.32
N ASN A 168 12.73 0.56 -7.85
CA ASN A 168 12.63 -0.14 -6.58
C ASN A 168 12.41 0.85 -5.43
N ALA A 169 13.11 1.99 -5.41
CA ALA A 169 13.05 2.95 -4.32
C ALA A 169 11.77 3.81 -4.30
N LEU A 170 10.97 3.86 -5.38
CA LEU A 170 9.86 4.81 -5.56
C LEU A 170 8.93 4.92 -4.35
N ASN A 171 8.64 3.80 -3.69
CA ASN A 171 7.63 3.73 -2.63
C ASN A 171 7.99 4.55 -1.37
N ASP A 172 9.28 4.73 -1.03
CA ASP A 172 9.67 5.57 0.13
C ASP A 172 9.13 7.01 0.03
N GLY A 173 9.14 7.55 -1.18
CA GLY A 173 8.84 8.95 -1.50
C GLY A 173 7.37 9.11 -1.84
N MET A 174 6.70 8.02 -2.23
CA MET A 174 5.24 8.00 -2.27
C MET A 174 4.67 7.94 -0.85
N ALA A 175 5.29 7.16 0.04
CA ALA A 175 4.97 7.13 1.47
C ALA A 175 5.13 8.54 2.09
N ASP A 176 6.27 9.21 1.85
CA ASP A 176 6.47 10.59 2.31
C ASP A 176 5.47 11.57 1.68
N PHE A 177 5.18 11.44 0.38
CA PHE A 177 4.28 12.35 -0.35
C PHE A 177 2.82 12.25 0.12
N MET A 178 2.39 11.08 0.58
CA MET A 178 1.03 10.83 1.06
C MET A 178 0.94 10.75 2.59
N ASN A 179 2.05 10.86 3.32
CA ASN A 179 2.15 10.56 4.75
C ASN A 179 1.62 9.15 5.12
N HIS A 180 1.90 8.14 4.29
CA HIS A 180 1.42 6.78 4.54
C HIS A 180 2.50 5.87 5.11
N LYS A 181 2.11 4.97 6.01
CA LYS A 181 2.98 3.92 6.53
C LYS A 181 3.44 2.97 5.42
N ILE A 182 4.70 2.54 5.48
CA ILE A 182 5.24 1.48 4.65
C ILE A 182 5.49 0.20 5.47
N TYR A 183 5.08 -0.92 4.91
CA TYR A 183 5.38 -2.28 5.35
C TYR A 183 6.24 -2.96 4.29
N GLU A 184 7.38 -3.52 4.67
CA GLU A 184 8.29 -4.17 3.72
C GLU A 184 8.03 -5.68 3.67
N LEU A 185 7.31 -6.11 2.63
CA LEU A 185 7.03 -7.50 2.30
C LEU A 185 8.34 -8.22 1.93
N PRO A 186 8.68 -9.35 2.58
CA PRO A 186 9.94 -10.06 2.37
C PRO A 186 9.92 -10.96 1.10
N LEU A 187 9.44 -10.42 -0.02
CA LEU A 187 9.40 -11.08 -1.31
C LEU A 187 10.12 -10.25 -2.38
N VAL A 188 10.80 -10.95 -3.29
CA VAL A 188 11.17 -10.40 -4.59
C VAL A 188 9.99 -10.62 -5.53
N HIS A 189 9.45 -9.55 -6.12
CA HIS A 189 8.21 -9.64 -6.88
C HIS A 189 8.17 -8.62 -8.02
N GLY A 190 7.52 -8.98 -9.12
CA GLY A 190 7.05 -8.04 -10.11
C GLY A 190 5.55 -7.85 -9.90
N GLY A 191 5.13 -6.67 -9.44
CA GLY A 191 3.76 -6.38 -9.04
C GLY A 191 2.67 -6.78 -10.05
N GLY A 192 2.92 -6.77 -11.37
CA GLY A 192 1.95 -7.26 -12.36
C GLY A 192 1.70 -8.78 -12.33
N ASN A 193 2.55 -9.58 -11.66
CA ASN A 193 2.27 -10.98 -11.38
C ASN A 193 1.41 -11.15 -10.12
N PHE A 194 0.33 -10.36 -10.03
CA PHE A 194 -0.59 -10.38 -8.91
C PHE A 194 -1.91 -9.70 -9.28
N HIS A 195 -3.03 -10.38 -9.02
CA HIS A 195 -4.39 -9.83 -9.08
C HIS A 195 -5.20 -10.35 -7.90
N LEU A 196 -6.20 -9.59 -7.48
CA LEU A 196 -7.05 -9.92 -6.33
C LEU A 196 -8.49 -9.50 -6.58
N ASN A 197 -9.39 -10.03 -5.76
CA ASN A 197 -10.74 -9.50 -5.60
C ASN A 197 -10.90 -8.91 -4.19
N ALA A 198 -12.00 -8.19 -3.95
CA ALA A 198 -12.29 -7.55 -2.67
C ALA A 198 -12.77 -8.53 -1.58
N SER A 199 -12.80 -9.84 -1.87
CA SER A 199 -13.10 -10.89 -0.89
C SER A 199 -11.83 -11.50 -0.28
N ASP A 200 -10.74 -10.74 -0.26
CA ASP A 200 -9.44 -11.14 0.27
C ASP A 200 -8.84 -12.40 -0.40
N LEU A 201 -9.15 -12.64 -1.68
CA LEU A 201 -8.55 -13.70 -2.48
C LEU A 201 -7.58 -13.12 -3.51
N GLY A 202 -6.40 -13.74 -3.62
CA GLY A 202 -5.36 -13.35 -4.58
C GLY A 202 -5.02 -14.44 -5.58
N TRP A 203 -4.45 -14.04 -6.72
CA TRP A 203 -3.92 -14.91 -7.74
C TRP A 203 -2.58 -14.39 -8.26
N ALA A 204 -1.63 -15.30 -8.43
CA ALA A 204 -0.35 -15.06 -9.08
C ALA A 204 0.03 -16.28 -9.93
N THR A 205 1.02 -16.13 -10.81
CA THR A 205 1.65 -17.31 -11.43
C THR A 205 2.81 -17.81 -10.58
N GLU A 206 3.18 -19.08 -10.76
CA GLU A 206 4.36 -19.72 -10.12
C GLU A 206 5.70 -19.04 -10.47
N LEU A 207 5.71 -17.99 -11.29
CA LEU A 207 6.88 -17.11 -11.42
C LEU A 207 7.41 -16.64 -10.06
N ILE A 208 6.51 -16.37 -9.09
CA ILE A 208 6.92 -15.93 -7.75
C ILE A 208 7.86 -16.92 -7.05
N GLU A 209 7.69 -18.22 -7.30
CA GLU A 209 8.55 -19.26 -6.70
C GLU A 209 9.95 -19.24 -7.30
N ASN A 210 10.06 -18.97 -8.61
CA ASN A 210 11.35 -18.85 -9.28
C ASN A 210 12.12 -17.60 -8.82
N GLU A 211 11.39 -16.53 -8.47
CA GLU A 211 11.95 -15.27 -7.97
C GLU A 211 12.39 -15.36 -6.50
N ASN A 212 11.85 -16.33 -5.76
CA ASN A 212 12.08 -16.55 -4.34
C ASN A 212 12.49 -18.01 -4.07
N SER A 213 13.49 -18.51 -4.79
CA SER A 213 13.87 -19.93 -4.77
C SER A 213 14.32 -20.49 -3.42
N ASP A 214 14.60 -19.61 -2.45
CA ASP A 214 14.96 -19.97 -1.07
C ASP A 214 13.74 -20.13 -0.15
N LEU A 215 12.52 -19.83 -0.64
CA LEU A 215 11.25 -19.96 0.07
C LEU A 215 10.40 -21.08 -0.53
N SER A 216 9.57 -21.72 0.29
CA SER A 216 8.51 -22.62 -0.19
C SER A 216 7.28 -21.84 -0.66
N ALA A 217 6.44 -22.47 -1.50
CA ALA A 217 5.14 -21.94 -1.89
C ALA A 217 4.26 -21.52 -0.69
N GLU A 218 4.33 -22.30 0.40
CA GLU A 218 3.58 -22.03 1.62
C GLU A 218 4.10 -20.78 2.33
N GLN A 219 5.41 -20.62 2.48
CA GLN A 219 6.01 -19.41 3.07
C GLN A 219 5.69 -18.15 2.26
N ILE A 220 5.69 -18.25 0.93
CA ILE A 220 5.31 -17.14 0.05
C ILE A 220 3.84 -16.74 0.29
N ARG A 221 2.93 -17.71 0.40
CA ARG A 221 1.52 -17.45 0.73
C ARG A 221 1.35 -16.89 2.13
N ASP A 222 2.09 -17.39 3.11
CA ASP A 222 2.06 -16.89 4.48
C ASP A 222 2.45 -15.41 4.53
N TYR A 223 3.44 -14.97 3.75
CA TYR A 223 3.79 -13.55 3.67
C TYR A 223 2.66 -12.69 3.08
N TRP A 224 1.98 -13.13 2.01
CA TRP A 224 0.81 -12.40 1.52
C TRP A 224 -0.36 -12.40 2.52
N GLN A 225 -0.54 -13.49 3.25
CA GLN A 225 -1.56 -13.59 4.29
C GLN A 225 -1.26 -12.64 5.47
N GLU A 226 0.00 -12.56 5.92
CA GLU A 226 0.42 -11.74 7.06
C GLU A 226 0.43 -10.23 6.73
N PHE A 227 0.88 -9.86 5.54
CA PHE A 227 1.05 -8.44 5.17
C PHE A 227 -0.16 -7.84 4.46
N GLN A 228 -0.94 -8.66 3.76
CA GLN A 228 -2.02 -8.19 2.89
C GLN A 228 -3.36 -8.90 3.16
N ASN A 229 -3.41 -9.84 4.11
CA ASN A 229 -4.59 -10.63 4.44
C ASN A 229 -5.16 -11.41 3.24
N LEU A 230 -4.31 -11.94 2.35
CA LEU A 230 -4.77 -12.62 1.14
C LEU A 230 -4.50 -14.12 1.14
N ASP A 231 -5.53 -14.90 0.79
CA ASP A 231 -5.38 -16.30 0.38
C ASP A 231 -5.04 -16.36 -1.11
N VAL A 232 -3.77 -16.60 -1.42
CA VAL A 232 -3.25 -16.53 -2.79
C VAL A 232 -3.20 -17.90 -3.47
N THR A 233 -3.89 -18.00 -4.61
CA THR A 233 -3.80 -19.13 -5.54
C THR A 233 -2.65 -18.93 -6.52
N LEU A 234 -1.76 -19.92 -6.64
CA LEU A 234 -0.71 -19.97 -7.66
C LEU A 234 -1.18 -20.76 -8.88
N THR A 235 -0.89 -20.23 -10.08
CA THR A 235 -1.25 -20.82 -11.37
C THR A 235 -0.01 -21.05 -12.24
N ASP A 236 -0.10 -21.99 -13.18
CA ASP A 236 0.96 -22.18 -14.18
C ASP A 236 1.21 -20.88 -14.96
N PRO A 237 2.47 -20.44 -15.14
CA PRO A 237 2.79 -19.32 -15.99
C PRO A 237 2.69 -19.69 -17.47
N PHE A 238 2.43 -18.69 -18.32
CA PHE A 238 2.58 -18.89 -19.77
C PHE A 238 4.04 -19.24 -20.13
N PRO A 239 4.26 -19.98 -21.24
CA PRO A 239 5.61 -20.13 -21.78
C PRO A 239 6.20 -18.76 -22.14
N THR A 240 7.48 -18.54 -21.84
CA THR A 240 8.19 -17.29 -22.17
C THR A 240 8.23 -16.96 -23.66
N SER A 241 7.99 -17.95 -24.52
CA SER A 241 7.79 -17.78 -25.97
C SER A 241 6.46 -17.14 -26.37
N VAL A 242 5.46 -17.21 -25.50
CA VAL A 242 4.14 -16.61 -25.70
C VAL A 242 4.11 -15.26 -25.02
N ASP A 243 4.48 -15.23 -23.74
CA ASP A 243 4.55 -14.06 -22.89
C ASP A 243 5.84 -14.10 -22.07
N SER A 244 6.77 -13.20 -22.36
CA SER A 244 8.10 -13.25 -21.74
C SER A 244 8.15 -12.79 -20.29
N THR A 245 7.07 -12.18 -19.76
CA THR A 245 7.03 -11.74 -18.36
C THR A 245 6.48 -12.85 -17.48
N GLN A 246 5.58 -13.69 -18.00
CA GLN A 246 4.86 -14.71 -17.25
C GLN A 246 3.91 -14.14 -16.17
N HIS A 247 3.58 -12.86 -16.26
CA HIS A 247 2.73 -12.18 -15.28
C HIS A 247 1.25 -12.51 -15.51
N ILE A 248 0.50 -12.59 -14.41
CA ILE A 248 -0.94 -12.86 -14.44
C ILE A 248 -1.77 -11.74 -15.06
N ASP A 249 -1.35 -10.47 -14.89
CA ASP A 249 -2.02 -9.29 -15.47
C ASP A 249 -2.04 -9.25 -17.01
N MET A 250 -1.24 -10.12 -17.64
CA MET A 250 -1.23 -10.26 -19.09
C MET A 250 -2.42 -11.07 -19.60
N TRP A 251 -3.14 -11.81 -18.75
CA TRP A 251 -4.21 -12.69 -19.22
C TRP A 251 -5.43 -12.81 -18.31
N MET A 252 -5.40 -12.26 -17.10
CA MET A 252 -6.50 -12.27 -16.14
C MET A 252 -6.69 -10.87 -15.52
N CYS A 253 -7.94 -10.48 -15.26
CA CYS A 253 -8.27 -9.25 -14.52
C CYS A 253 -9.64 -9.39 -13.84
N TRP A 254 -9.74 -9.05 -12.56
CA TRP A 254 -11.02 -9.02 -11.86
C TRP A 254 -11.78 -7.72 -12.18
N ALA A 255 -13.04 -7.86 -12.57
CA ALA A 255 -13.91 -6.74 -12.95
C ALA A 255 -14.91 -6.34 -11.86
N SER A 256 -15.20 -7.26 -10.94
CA SER A 256 -16.01 -7.08 -9.73
C SER A 256 -15.83 -8.29 -8.81
N ASP A 257 -16.48 -8.30 -7.65
CA ASP A 257 -16.47 -9.43 -6.69
C ASP A 257 -16.94 -10.76 -7.29
N THR A 258 -17.68 -10.69 -8.39
CA THR A 258 -18.32 -11.87 -8.99
C THR A 258 -17.90 -12.14 -10.43
N THR A 259 -17.15 -11.22 -11.06
CA THR A 259 -16.83 -11.31 -12.48
C THR A 259 -15.34 -11.17 -12.74
N CYS A 260 -14.78 -12.16 -13.43
CA CYS A 260 -13.39 -12.18 -13.84
C CYS A 260 -13.26 -12.23 -15.37
N ILE A 261 -12.35 -11.43 -15.92
CA ILE A 261 -11.93 -11.47 -17.31
C ILE A 261 -10.76 -12.45 -17.43
N ILE A 262 -10.87 -13.40 -18.35
CA ILE A 262 -9.78 -14.32 -18.70
C ILE A 262 -9.59 -14.32 -20.21
N SER A 263 -8.33 -14.26 -20.64
CA SER A 263 -7.97 -14.33 -22.05
C SER A 263 -8.42 -15.65 -22.69
N ASP A 264 -8.80 -15.57 -23.95
CA ASP A 264 -9.23 -16.68 -24.77
C ASP A 264 -8.34 -16.81 -26.00
N TRP A 265 -7.98 -18.05 -26.34
CA TRP A 265 -7.00 -18.35 -27.39
C TRP A 265 -7.61 -19.16 -28.55
N PRO A 266 -8.70 -18.70 -29.18
CA PRO A 266 -9.50 -19.53 -30.09
C PRO A 266 -8.78 -19.92 -31.39
N TYR A 267 -7.59 -19.38 -31.66
CA TYR A 267 -6.77 -19.67 -32.84
C TYR A 267 -5.52 -20.48 -32.50
N ASN A 268 -5.38 -20.91 -31.25
CA ASN A 268 -4.27 -21.69 -30.72
C ASN A 268 -4.79 -22.90 -29.93
N ALA A 269 -5.81 -23.58 -30.46
CA ALA A 269 -6.43 -24.74 -29.83
C ALA A 269 -5.42 -25.83 -29.40
N GLY A 270 -5.49 -26.27 -28.16
CA GLY A 270 -4.59 -27.22 -27.49
C GLY A 270 -3.23 -26.66 -27.05
N SER A 271 -3.00 -25.35 -27.18
CA SER A 271 -1.75 -24.72 -26.74
C SER A 271 -1.68 -24.60 -25.21
N THR A 272 -0.48 -24.50 -24.65
CA THR A 272 -0.26 -24.40 -23.20
C THR A 272 -1.02 -23.22 -22.60
N GLN A 273 -0.93 -22.03 -23.20
CA GLN A 273 -1.60 -20.83 -22.68
C GLN A 273 -3.13 -20.93 -22.73
N GLU A 274 -3.69 -21.63 -23.74
CA GLU A 274 -5.13 -21.87 -23.79
C GLU A 274 -5.56 -22.81 -22.66
N VAL A 275 -4.84 -23.93 -22.46
CA VAL A 275 -5.14 -24.89 -21.40
C VAL A 275 -5.07 -24.24 -20.02
N ILE A 276 -4.09 -23.37 -19.78
CA ILE A 276 -3.98 -22.58 -18.54
C ILE A 276 -5.22 -21.70 -18.36
N CYS A 277 -5.55 -20.86 -19.36
CA CYS A 277 -6.72 -19.99 -19.28
C CYS A 277 -8.03 -20.77 -19.10
N ASP A 278 -8.23 -21.87 -19.82
CA ASP A 278 -9.42 -22.72 -19.72
C ASP A 278 -9.57 -23.38 -18.35
N THR A 279 -8.46 -23.84 -17.78
CA THR A 279 -8.43 -24.46 -16.46
C THR A 279 -8.81 -23.46 -15.38
N VAL A 280 -8.25 -22.25 -15.42
CA VAL A 280 -8.57 -21.18 -14.46
C VAL A 280 -10.00 -20.69 -14.65
N ALA A 281 -10.47 -20.52 -15.89
CA ALA A 281 -11.86 -20.14 -16.13
C ALA A 281 -12.85 -21.19 -15.61
N GLN A 282 -12.56 -22.47 -15.84
CA GLN A 282 -13.38 -23.55 -15.33
C GLN A 282 -13.39 -23.60 -13.79
N SER A 283 -12.23 -23.40 -13.14
CA SER A 283 -12.16 -23.41 -11.68
C SER A 283 -12.95 -22.26 -11.06
N LEU A 284 -12.84 -21.05 -11.61
CA LEU A 284 -13.62 -19.89 -11.16
C LEU A 284 -15.13 -20.10 -11.37
N GLN A 285 -15.54 -20.64 -12.53
CA GLN A 285 -16.95 -20.97 -12.78
C GLN A 285 -17.50 -22.02 -11.81
N LEU A 286 -16.71 -23.05 -11.48
CA LEU A 286 -17.09 -24.05 -10.48
C LEU A 286 -17.19 -23.46 -9.07
N ALA A 287 -16.39 -22.44 -8.76
CA ALA A 287 -16.47 -21.66 -7.53
C ALA A 287 -17.65 -20.66 -7.52
N GLY A 288 -18.38 -20.51 -8.63
CA GLY A 288 -19.59 -19.68 -8.73
C GLY A 288 -19.37 -18.29 -9.32
N TYR A 289 -18.17 -17.99 -9.81
CA TYR A 289 -17.87 -16.72 -10.46
C TYR A 289 -18.34 -16.70 -11.92
N THR A 290 -18.69 -15.51 -12.40
CA THR A 290 -18.88 -15.24 -13.82
C THR A 290 -17.52 -15.05 -14.47
N VAL A 291 -17.25 -15.77 -15.55
CA VAL A 291 -16.01 -15.60 -16.33
C VAL A 291 -16.35 -15.08 -17.72
N ILE A 292 -15.83 -13.91 -18.05
CA ILE A 292 -15.92 -13.31 -19.38
C ILE A 292 -14.63 -13.61 -20.14
N ARG A 293 -14.77 -14.23 -21.31
CA ARG A 293 -13.67 -14.64 -22.17
C ARG A 293 -13.44 -13.59 -23.26
N ILE A 294 -12.23 -13.07 -23.37
CA ILE A 294 -11.85 -12.05 -24.37
C ILE A 294 -10.66 -12.52 -25.22
N PRO A 295 -10.62 -12.21 -26.52
CA PRO A 295 -9.59 -12.77 -27.40
C PRO A 295 -8.18 -12.31 -26.99
N ALA A 296 -7.19 -13.19 -27.11
CA ALA A 296 -5.77 -12.87 -27.05
C ALA A 296 -5.05 -13.39 -28.31
N ARG A 297 -3.90 -12.80 -28.63
CA ARG A 297 -3.11 -13.16 -29.81
C ARG A 297 -1.62 -13.16 -29.52
N SER A 298 -0.91 -14.13 -30.09
CA SER A 298 0.54 -14.07 -30.22
C SER A 298 0.90 -13.93 -31.70
N VAL A 299 1.52 -12.82 -32.05
CA VAL A 299 1.98 -12.54 -33.43
C VAL A 299 3.43 -12.14 -33.37
N SER A 300 4.30 -12.89 -34.05
CA SER A 300 5.75 -12.63 -34.08
C SER A 300 6.35 -12.46 -32.68
N TRP A 301 6.04 -13.38 -31.76
CA TRP A 301 6.50 -13.37 -30.36
C TRP A 301 5.99 -12.20 -29.51
N THR A 302 5.07 -11.38 -30.03
CA THR A 302 4.39 -10.33 -29.27
C THR A 302 3.04 -10.83 -28.78
N HIS A 303 2.82 -10.74 -27.46
CA HIS A 303 1.54 -11.01 -26.83
C HIS A 303 0.64 -9.77 -26.92
N TYR A 304 -0.38 -9.83 -27.78
CA TYR A 304 -1.46 -8.86 -27.85
C TYR A 304 -2.58 -9.30 -26.93
N THR A 305 -2.62 -8.70 -25.74
CA THR A 305 -3.63 -8.96 -24.71
C THR A 305 -4.64 -7.82 -24.63
N TYR A 306 -5.88 -8.16 -24.29
CA TYR A 306 -6.91 -7.18 -23.92
C TYR A 306 -7.32 -7.27 -22.44
N ALA A 307 -6.72 -8.20 -21.69
CA ALA A 307 -6.93 -8.34 -20.25
C ALA A 307 -6.11 -7.32 -19.44
N ASN A 308 -5.02 -6.80 -20.03
CA ASN A 308 -4.15 -5.77 -19.46
C ASN A 308 -4.80 -4.37 -19.53
N ALA A 309 -6.02 -4.28 -18.98
CA ALA A 309 -6.89 -3.12 -18.93
C ALA A 309 -6.76 -2.40 -17.57
N VAL A 310 -7.32 -1.20 -17.47
CA VAL A 310 -7.30 -0.41 -16.22
C VAL A 310 -8.73 -0.06 -15.85
N ILE A 311 -9.13 -0.36 -14.62
CA ILE A 311 -10.44 0.02 -14.07
C ILE A 311 -10.19 1.18 -13.12
N CYS A 312 -10.98 2.25 -13.21
CA CYS A 312 -10.87 3.37 -12.29
C CYS A 312 -12.26 3.97 -12.13
N ASN A 313 -12.91 3.72 -10.98
CA ASN A 313 -14.29 4.13 -10.73
C ASN A 313 -15.21 3.77 -11.90
N ASP A 314 -15.90 4.74 -12.51
CA ASP A 314 -16.84 4.51 -13.63
C ASP A 314 -16.17 4.32 -15.01
N LEU A 315 -14.85 4.15 -15.05
CA LEU A 315 -14.06 4.01 -16.28
C LEU A 315 -13.41 2.63 -16.39
N VAL A 316 -13.37 2.08 -17.61
CA VAL A 316 -12.48 0.99 -18.00
C VAL A 316 -11.70 1.39 -19.25
N LEU A 317 -10.38 1.42 -19.13
CA LEU A 317 -9.47 1.61 -20.26
C LEU A 317 -9.11 0.26 -20.85
N VAL A 318 -9.38 0.06 -22.15
CA VAL A 318 -9.13 -1.20 -22.86
C VAL A 318 -8.08 -0.97 -23.95
N PRO A 319 -7.05 -1.81 -24.08
CA PRO A 319 -6.02 -1.56 -25.07
C PRO A 319 -6.57 -1.80 -26.48
N SER A 320 -6.09 -1.05 -27.46
CA SER A 320 -6.46 -1.20 -28.86
C SER A 320 -5.23 -1.23 -29.77
N TYR A 321 -5.34 -2.00 -30.86
CA TYR A 321 -4.19 -2.29 -31.73
C TYR A 321 -4.50 -2.02 -33.20
N THR A 322 -3.46 -1.63 -33.95
CA THR A 322 -3.54 -1.35 -35.39
C THR A 322 -2.86 -2.43 -36.24
N ASN A 323 -2.19 -3.41 -35.60
CA ASN A 323 -1.64 -4.59 -36.27
C ASN A 323 -2.75 -5.30 -37.07
N SER A 324 -2.51 -5.57 -38.36
CA SER A 324 -3.51 -6.11 -39.28
C SER A 324 -4.07 -7.48 -38.89
N SER A 325 -3.32 -8.27 -38.14
CA SER A 325 -3.75 -9.60 -37.67
C SER A 325 -4.54 -9.55 -36.36
N VAL A 326 -4.54 -8.40 -35.68
CA VAL A 326 -5.09 -8.21 -34.33
C VAL A 326 -6.26 -7.22 -34.33
N THR A 327 -6.20 -6.16 -35.14
CA THR A 327 -7.13 -5.01 -35.10
C THR A 327 -8.61 -5.37 -35.17
N GLN A 328 -8.96 -6.47 -35.85
CA GLN A 328 -10.33 -6.98 -35.94
C GLN A 328 -10.91 -7.43 -34.59
N HIS A 329 -10.06 -7.74 -33.60
CA HIS A 329 -10.47 -8.21 -32.26
C HIS A 329 -10.69 -7.07 -31.27
N ASN A 330 -10.36 -5.82 -31.63
CA ASN A 330 -10.61 -4.67 -30.75
C ASN A 330 -12.10 -4.55 -30.38
N ALA A 331 -13.00 -4.77 -31.34
CA ALA A 331 -14.45 -4.68 -31.11
C ALA A 331 -14.99 -5.80 -30.22
N GLU A 332 -14.42 -7.01 -30.35
CA GLU A 332 -14.76 -8.17 -29.52
C GLU A 332 -14.32 -7.95 -28.07
N ALA A 333 -13.10 -7.46 -27.87
CA ALA A 333 -12.58 -7.11 -26.55
C ALA A 333 -13.41 -6.03 -25.84
N ILE A 334 -13.78 -4.96 -26.56
CA ILE A 334 -14.66 -3.90 -26.02
C ILE A 334 -16.03 -4.48 -25.61
N ALA A 335 -16.60 -5.38 -26.42
CA ALA A 335 -17.87 -6.00 -26.08
C ALA A 335 -17.76 -6.90 -24.83
N GLY A 336 -16.66 -7.63 -24.68
CA GLY A 336 -16.37 -8.42 -23.47
C GLY A 336 -16.26 -7.54 -22.22
N TRP A 337 -15.48 -6.47 -22.28
CA TRP A 337 -15.37 -5.51 -21.17
C TRP A 337 -16.70 -4.82 -20.85
N LYS A 338 -17.53 -4.50 -21.85
CA LYS A 338 -18.86 -3.95 -21.61
C LYS A 338 -19.81 -4.97 -20.97
N ALA A 339 -19.63 -6.26 -21.24
CA ALA A 339 -20.39 -7.32 -20.58
C ALA A 339 -19.95 -7.51 -19.11
N ALA A 340 -18.65 -7.39 -18.84
CA ALA A 340 -18.10 -7.49 -17.49
C ALA A 340 -18.43 -6.27 -16.60
N CYS A 341 -18.42 -5.08 -17.19
CA CYS A 341 -18.68 -3.80 -16.51
C CYS A 341 -19.81 -3.03 -17.23
N PRO A 342 -21.09 -3.43 -17.08
CA PRO A 342 -22.20 -2.86 -17.84
C PRO A 342 -22.53 -1.40 -17.46
N ASP A 343 -22.18 -1.00 -16.26
CA ASP A 343 -22.33 0.33 -15.67
C ASP A 343 -21.18 1.29 -16.03
N LYS A 344 -19.96 0.76 -16.23
CA LYS A 344 -18.78 1.58 -16.55
C LYS A 344 -18.71 2.01 -18.02
N THR A 345 -18.01 3.12 -18.25
CA THR A 345 -17.65 3.65 -19.57
C THR A 345 -16.39 2.98 -20.08
N ILE A 346 -16.47 2.35 -21.26
CA ILE A 346 -15.34 1.63 -21.86
C ILE A 346 -14.64 2.54 -22.87
N VAL A 347 -13.36 2.85 -22.64
CA VAL A 347 -12.55 3.74 -23.51
C VAL A 347 -11.37 2.96 -24.10
N PRO A 348 -11.27 2.82 -25.44
CA PRO A 348 -10.12 2.19 -26.06
C PRO A 348 -8.91 3.14 -26.11
N ILE A 349 -7.74 2.66 -25.71
CA ILE A 349 -6.48 3.42 -25.77
C ILE A 349 -5.52 2.81 -26.81
N PRO A 350 -4.93 3.60 -27.73
CA PRO A 350 -4.03 3.08 -28.76
C PRO A 350 -2.68 2.58 -28.21
N CYS A 351 -2.52 1.26 -28.06
CA CYS A 351 -1.37 0.65 -27.39
C CYS A 351 -0.37 -0.03 -28.33
N GLN A 352 -0.50 0.17 -29.65
CA GLN A 352 0.37 -0.49 -30.63
C GLN A 352 1.87 -0.21 -30.42
N ASN A 353 2.22 0.97 -29.90
CA ASN A 353 3.61 1.40 -29.76
C ASN A 353 4.33 0.81 -28.53
N ILE A 354 3.59 0.22 -27.58
CA ILE A 354 4.16 -0.33 -26.35
C ILE A 354 4.10 -1.86 -26.28
N VAL A 355 3.12 -2.48 -26.93
CA VAL A 355 2.85 -3.94 -26.81
C VAL A 355 4.04 -4.83 -27.13
N THR A 356 4.95 -4.41 -28.04
CA THR A 356 6.17 -5.17 -28.37
C THR A 356 7.21 -5.18 -27.26
N SER A 357 7.03 -4.36 -26.21
CA SER A 357 7.88 -4.27 -25.02
C SER A 357 7.42 -5.18 -23.87
N ALA A 358 6.53 -6.13 -24.16
CA ALA A 358 6.01 -7.15 -23.24
C ALA A 358 5.10 -6.61 -22.10
N GLY A 359 4.44 -5.49 -22.32
CA GLY A 359 3.44 -4.91 -21.41
C GLY A 359 2.54 -3.91 -22.13
N VAL A 360 1.40 -3.57 -21.51
CA VAL A 360 0.40 -2.64 -22.08
C VAL A 360 0.00 -1.59 -21.05
N MET A 361 -1.29 -1.34 -20.77
CA MET A 361 -1.72 -0.22 -19.93
C MET A 361 -1.70 -0.54 -18.44
N HIS A 362 -2.19 -1.70 -18.04
CA HIS A 362 -2.17 -2.11 -16.64
C HIS A 362 -0.74 -2.14 -16.10
N CYS A 363 0.23 -2.49 -16.96
CA CYS A 363 1.65 -2.52 -16.60
C CYS A 363 2.27 -1.14 -16.34
N ILE A 364 1.62 -0.04 -16.73
CA ILE A 364 2.17 1.33 -16.66
C ILE A 364 1.35 2.25 -15.76
N CYS A 365 0.53 1.68 -14.88
CA CYS A 365 -0.21 2.42 -13.87
C CYS A 365 -0.26 1.67 -12.55
N MET A 366 -0.49 2.39 -11.47
CA MET A 366 -0.73 1.82 -10.14
C MET A 366 -1.94 2.51 -9.49
N HIS A 367 -2.82 1.72 -8.89
CA HIS A 367 -4.03 2.21 -8.25
C HIS A 367 -3.73 2.77 -6.85
N ILE A 368 -4.37 3.89 -6.50
CA ILE A 368 -4.38 4.46 -5.16
C ILE A 368 -5.85 4.53 -4.73
N PRO A 369 -6.23 3.75 -3.71
CA PRO A 369 -7.62 3.65 -3.30
C PRO A 369 -8.07 4.91 -2.56
N GLU A 370 -9.38 5.16 -2.57
CA GLU A 370 -10.01 6.26 -1.84
C GLU A 370 -9.76 6.14 -0.33
N HIS A 371 -9.51 7.25 0.37
CA HIS A 371 -9.49 7.25 1.84
C HIS A 371 -10.88 6.87 2.38
N LYS A 372 -10.94 6.30 3.59
CA LYS A 372 -12.22 5.83 4.19
C LYS A 372 -12.92 6.88 5.06
N GLY A 373 -12.22 7.93 5.47
CA GLY A 373 -12.65 8.89 6.49
C GLY A 373 -13.72 9.91 6.05
N GLY A 374 -13.90 10.12 4.75
CA GLY A 374 -14.67 11.27 4.26
C GLY A 374 -13.95 12.58 4.61
N GLU A 375 -14.69 13.62 5.01
CA GLU A 375 -14.15 14.94 5.42
C GLU A 375 -13.50 14.93 6.84
N SER A 376 -13.20 13.78 7.42
CA SER A 376 -12.61 13.74 8.76
C SER A 376 -11.53 12.69 8.81
N PRO A 377 -10.43 12.96 9.52
CA PRO A 377 -9.30 12.06 9.48
C PRO A 377 -9.66 10.71 10.09
N THR A 378 -9.19 9.67 9.43
CA THR A 378 -9.19 8.32 9.99
C THR A 378 -7.97 8.18 10.87
N MET A 379 -8.16 7.73 12.10
CA MET A 379 -7.07 7.44 13.02
C MET A 379 -7.11 5.95 13.36
N TYR A 380 -5.94 5.32 13.52
CA TYR A 380 -5.85 3.94 13.95
C TYR A 380 -4.74 3.74 14.99
N LEU A 381 -5.10 3.38 16.22
CA LEU A 381 -4.16 3.15 17.31
C LEU A 381 -3.61 1.72 17.27
N GLN A 382 -2.33 1.59 16.94
CA GLN A 382 -1.65 0.28 16.88
C GLN A 382 -1.21 -0.19 18.27
N THR A 383 -0.63 0.70 19.07
CA THR A 383 -0.20 0.40 20.44
C THR A 383 -0.26 1.66 21.30
N PRO A 384 -0.59 1.54 22.60
CA PRO A 384 -1.05 0.34 23.30
C PRO A 384 -2.50 -0.01 22.96
N ASN A 385 -2.75 -1.29 22.66
CA ASN A 385 -4.08 -1.76 22.25
C ASN A 385 -4.76 -2.74 23.25
N GLY A 386 -4.21 -2.78 24.47
CA GLY A 386 -4.75 -3.53 25.61
C GLY A 386 -3.98 -4.81 25.98
N GLY A 387 -4.40 -5.42 27.09
CA GLY A 387 -3.87 -6.69 27.62
C GLY A 387 -2.48 -6.62 28.26
N ALA A 388 -1.73 -5.55 28.03
CA ALA A 388 -0.43 -5.31 28.65
C ALA A 388 -0.56 -4.84 30.11
N THR A 389 0.55 -4.96 30.85
CA THR A 389 0.73 -4.34 32.16
C THR A 389 1.97 -3.46 32.09
N TYR A 390 1.82 -2.19 32.45
CA TYR A 390 2.89 -1.20 32.46
C TYR A 390 3.25 -0.82 33.89
N GLU A 391 4.54 -0.62 34.14
CA GLU A 391 5.02 -0.11 35.42
C GLU A 391 5.03 1.43 35.38
N ALA A 392 4.73 2.07 36.50
CA ALA A 392 4.88 3.52 36.64
C ALA A 392 6.30 3.98 36.28
N GLY A 393 6.40 5.07 35.52
CA GLY A 393 7.67 5.62 35.05
C GLY A 393 8.31 4.85 33.88
N ALA A 394 7.69 3.79 33.37
CA ALA A 394 8.12 3.16 32.12
C ALA A 394 7.92 4.10 30.93
N TYR A 395 8.75 3.92 29.90
CA TYR A 395 8.58 4.57 28.60
C TYR A 395 7.96 3.57 27.63
N VAL A 396 6.73 3.85 27.20
CA VAL A 396 5.93 2.98 26.34
C VAL A 396 5.68 3.70 25.02
N PRO A 397 5.97 3.09 23.87
CA PRO A 397 5.62 3.68 22.59
C PRO A 397 4.11 3.66 22.38
N ILE A 398 3.56 4.82 22.02
CA ILE A 398 2.26 4.98 21.41
C ILE A 398 2.51 5.10 19.91
N ALA A 399 1.92 4.22 19.10
CA ALA A 399 2.06 4.27 17.66
C ALA A 399 0.69 4.20 17.01
N TRP A 400 0.51 4.98 15.94
CA TRP A 400 -0.74 5.10 15.22
C TRP A 400 -0.52 5.24 13.73
N LEU A 401 -1.60 5.04 12.98
CA LEU A 401 -1.76 5.50 11.61
C LEU A 401 -2.80 6.62 11.57
N SER A 402 -2.67 7.45 10.55
CA SER A 402 -3.61 8.49 10.15
C SER A 402 -3.79 8.41 8.65
N ASP A 403 -4.96 8.79 8.15
CA ASP A 403 -5.26 8.88 6.73
C ASP A 403 -6.47 9.78 6.52
N ASP A 404 -6.46 10.61 5.48
CA ASP A 404 -7.48 11.62 5.24
C ASP A 404 -7.49 12.12 3.78
N ASP A 405 -8.44 12.99 3.41
CA ASP A 405 -8.43 13.68 2.11
C ASP A 405 -7.44 14.85 2.06
N GLU A 406 -7.16 15.46 3.21
CA GLU A 406 -6.19 16.54 3.39
C GLU A 406 -5.17 16.19 4.50
N ASP A 407 -4.16 17.04 4.72
CA ASP A 407 -3.11 16.72 5.72
C ASP A 407 -3.66 16.75 7.17
N VAL A 408 -3.34 15.72 7.95
CA VAL A 408 -3.49 15.75 9.42
C VAL A 408 -2.37 16.59 10.02
N VAL A 409 -2.73 17.68 10.69
CA VAL A 409 -1.77 18.69 11.16
C VAL A 409 -1.38 18.55 12.63
N SER A 410 -2.15 17.81 13.42
CA SER A 410 -1.83 17.58 14.83
C SER A 410 -2.54 16.35 15.39
N VAL A 411 -1.89 15.70 16.35
CA VAL A 411 -2.47 14.60 17.12
C VAL A 411 -2.43 14.92 18.62
N ALA A 412 -3.58 14.79 19.29
CA ALA A 412 -3.68 14.82 20.75
C ALA A 412 -3.72 13.38 21.28
N ILE A 413 -3.12 13.15 22.46
CA ILE A 413 -3.11 11.83 23.10
C ILE A 413 -3.66 11.96 24.50
N GLN A 414 -4.55 11.05 24.86
CA GLN A 414 -5.26 11.06 26.14
C GLN A 414 -5.19 9.68 26.81
N LEU A 415 -5.15 9.69 28.15
CA LEU A 415 -5.19 8.51 29.00
C LEU A 415 -6.52 8.48 29.74
N SER A 416 -7.21 7.35 29.67
CA SER A 416 -8.30 6.99 30.56
C SER A 416 -7.80 5.99 31.60
N THR A 417 -8.22 6.14 32.85
CA THR A 417 -8.00 5.16 33.93
C THR A 417 -9.29 4.45 34.35
N ASP A 418 -10.41 4.70 33.66
CA ASP A 418 -11.78 4.27 34.00
C ASP A 418 -12.53 3.70 32.78
N ASP A 419 -11.80 2.97 31.93
CA ASP A 419 -12.31 2.27 30.74
C ASP A 419 -12.96 3.18 29.67
N GLY A 420 -12.53 4.43 29.59
CA GLY A 420 -12.92 5.42 28.57
C GLY A 420 -14.05 6.34 29.02
N SER A 421 -14.42 6.32 30.31
CA SER A 421 -15.47 7.17 30.85
C SER A 421 -15.00 8.61 31.01
N SER A 422 -13.71 8.82 31.33
CA SER A 422 -13.05 10.12 31.38
C SER A 422 -11.62 10.05 30.83
N TRP A 423 -11.13 11.19 30.34
CA TRP A 423 -9.86 11.29 29.64
C TRP A 423 -9.02 12.43 30.21
N THR A 424 -7.74 12.14 30.46
CA THR A 424 -6.73 13.12 30.88
C THR A 424 -5.70 13.28 29.77
N THR A 425 -5.39 14.51 29.38
CA THR A 425 -4.39 14.80 28.35
C THR A 425 -3.01 14.29 28.74
N VAL A 426 -2.43 13.44 27.90
CA VAL A 426 -1.01 13.04 27.94
C VAL A 426 -0.18 14.05 27.17
N VAL A 427 -0.62 14.42 25.96
CA VAL A 427 -0.07 15.50 25.15
C VAL A 427 -1.20 16.16 24.36
N GLU A 428 -1.21 17.49 24.34
CA GLU A 428 -2.28 18.26 23.68
C GLU A 428 -2.08 18.32 22.17
N ASN A 429 -0.83 18.42 21.70
CA ASN A 429 -0.48 18.42 20.29
C ASN A 429 0.91 17.79 20.09
N THR A 430 1.00 16.80 19.21
CA THR A 430 2.23 16.28 18.62
C THR A 430 2.11 16.29 17.10
N ASP A 431 3.26 16.27 16.41
CA ASP A 431 3.30 16.10 14.96
C ASP A 431 2.70 14.73 14.59
N ASP A 432 2.10 14.64 13.40
CA ASP A 432 1.55 13.39 12.87
C ASP A 432 2.65 12.52 12.23
N ASP A 433 3.59 12.06 13.04
CA ASP A 433 4.71 11.20 12.65
C ASP A 433 4.50 9.72 13.01
N GLY A 434 3.27 9.38 13.42
CA GLY A 434 2.83 8.03 13.78
C GLY A 434 3.41 7.50 15.09
N PHE A 435 4.11 8.32 15.89
CA PHE A 435 4.83 7.83 17.07
C PHE A 435 4.98 8.84 18.22
N TYR A 436 4.71 8.40 19.45
CA TYR A 436 4.97 9.18 20.67
C TYR A 436 5.47 8.29 21.81
N VAL A 437 6.53 8.72 22.52
CA VAL A 437 7.03 7.97 23.68
C VAL A 437 6.32 8.45 24.95
N TRP A 438 5.37 7.66 25.43
CA TRP A 438 4.61 7.94 26.63
C TRP A 438 5.37 7.56 27.90
N SER A 439 5.53 8.53 28.81
CA SER A 439 5.97 8.27 30.18
C SER A 439 4.75 7.87 31.02
N VAL A 440 4.69 6.59 31.40
CA VAL A 440 3.56 6.04 32.17
C VAL A 440 3.47 6.74 33.53
N PRO A 441 2.33 7.36 33.89
CA PRO A 441 2.17 8.04 35.16
C PRO A 441 2.11 7.03 36.31
N ASP A 442 2.40 7.51 37.53
CA ASP A 442 2.31 6.70 38.73
C ASP A 442 0.87 6.58 39.23
N VAL A 443 0.03 5.85 38.48
CA VAL A 443 -1.40 5.61 38.79
C VAL A 443 -1.72 4.13 38.74
N PHE A 444 -2.48 3.62 39.71
CA PHE A 444 -3.00 2.26 39.69
C PHE A 444 -4.32 2.19 38.91
N THR A 445 -4.37 1.37 37.87
CA THR A 445 -5.62 1.03 37.17
C THR A 445 -5.50 -0.33 36.47
N ASN A 446 -6.62 -1.05 36.37
CA ASN A 446 -6.77 -2.21 35.48
C ASN A 446 -7.66 -1.90 34.26
N HIS A 447 -8.01 -0.63 34.10
CA HIS A 447 -8.95 -0.09 33.12
C HIS A 447 -8.30 1.01 32.27
N GLY A 448 -6.98 0.93 32.11
CA GLY A 448 -6.20 1.88 31.32
C GLY A 448 -6.56 1.81 29.84
N ARG A 449 -6.77 2.96 29.21
CA ARG A 449 -6.92 3.10 27.75
C ARG A 449 -6.17 4.33 27.25
N ILE A 450 -5.63 4.25 26.04
CA ILE A 450 -5.11 5.40 25.31
C ILE A 450 -6.11 5.76 24.20
N GLN A 451 -6.30 7.05 23.97
CA GLN A 451 -6.99 7.58 22.81
C GLN A 451 -6.06 8.54 22.07
N ILE A 452 -6.12 8.49 20.74
CA ILE A 452 -5.52 9.46 19.83
C ILE A 452 -6.64 10.25 19.17
N VAL A 453 -6.42 11.55 18.98
CA VAL A 453 -7.36 12.45 18.28
C VAL A 453 -6.57 13.25 17.26
N GLY A 454 -6.79 12.98 15.98
CA GLY A 454 -6.21 13.73 14.86
C GLY A 454 -7.07 14.94 14.49
N VAL A 455 -6.43 16.00 14.03
CA VAL A 455 -7.07 17.19 13.48
C VAL A 455 -6.46 17.51 12.12
N ASP A 456 -7.30 17.71 11.11
CA ASP A 456 -6.87 18.08 9.75
C ASP A 456 -6.69 19.60 9.59
N VAL A 457 -6.26 20.03 8.39
CA VAL A 457 -6.10 21.46 8.04
C VAL A 457 -7.38 22.29 8.10
N ASP A 458 -8.54 21.65 7.95
CA ASP A 458 -9.87 22.28 7.95
C ASP A 458 -10.50 22.34 9.35
N GLY A 459 -9.88 21.67 10.32
CA GLY A 459 -10.31 21.59 11.71
C GLY A 459 -11.33 20.48 11.98
N ASN A 460 -11.47 19.49 11.10
CA ASN A 460 -12.23 18.28 11.39
C ASN A 460 -11.42 17.35 12.29
N HIS A 461 -12.12 16.46 12.97
CA HIS A 461 -11.54 15.63 14.02
C HIS A 461 -11.82 14.15 13.79
N GLY A 462 -10.78 13.35 13.95
CA GLY A 462 -10.80 11.89 13.92
C GLY A 462 -10.24 11.32 15.21
N SER A 463 -10.66 10.13 15.63
CA SER A 463 -10.08 9.52 16.83
C SER A 463 -10.19 7.99 16.83
N ASP A 464 -9.22 7.36 17.50
CA ASP A 464 -9.28 5.93 17.84
C ASP A 464 -8.75 5.70 19.26
N SER A 465 -9.11 4.57 19.86
CA SER A 465 -8.74 4.24 21.23
C SER A 465 -8.40 2.76 21.40
N SER A 466 -7.66 2.43 22.46
CA SER A 466 -7.27 1.05 22.75
C SER A 466 -8.49 0.12 22.70
N ASN A 467 -8.40 -0.95 21.93
CA ASN A 467 -9.45 -1.96 21.76
C ASN A 467 -9.81 -2.64 23.09
N ASN A 468 -8.80 -2.96 23.90
CA ASN A 468 -8.96 -3.54 25.22
C ASN A 468 -8.25 -2.70 26.29
N SER A 469 -8.66 -2.87 27.55
CA SER A 469 -7.97 -2.24 28.68
C SER A 469 -6.58 -2.83 28.90
N PHE A 470 -5.64 -2.00 29.37
CA PHE A 470 -4.36 -2.42 29.94
C PHE A 470 -4.31 -2.06 31.44
N SER A 471 -3.33 -2.61 32.15
CA SER A 471 -3.09 -2.26 33.56
C SER A 471 -1.88 -1.34 33.72
N ILE A 472 -1.94 -0.42 34.69
CA ILE A 472 -0.78 0.32 35.18
C ILE A 472 -0.55 -0.08 36.64
N ASN A 473 0.64 -0.59 36.94
CA ASN A 473 1.13 -0.86 38.29
C ASN A 473 1.72 0.42 38.88
N GLY A 474 0.85 1.38 39.20
CA GLY A 474 1.21 2.56 39.97
C GLY A 474 0.95 2.40 41.46
N SER A 475 1.52 3.32 42.24
CA SER A 475 1.36 3.40 43.68
C SER A 475 0.15 4.24 44.11
N SER A 476 -0.34 5.16 43.25
CA SER A 476 -1.54 5.95 43.57
C SER A 476 -2.81 5.18 43.24
N VAL A 477 -3.54 4.74 44.25
CA VAL A 477 -4.86 4.13 44.06
C VAL A 477 -5.92 5.25 44.06
N PRO A 478 -6.83 5.33 43.07
CA PRO A 478 -7.94 6.29 43.12
C PRO A 478 -8.69 6.16 44.44
N GLY A 479 -8.92 7.27 45.14
CA GLY A 479 -9.56 7.23 46.47
C GLY A 479 -8.63 6.91 47.65
N ASP A 480 -7.37 6.53 47.42
CA ASP A 480 -6.35 6.38 48.47
C ASP A 480 -5.74 7.75 48.80
N ALA A 481 -6.52 8.55 49.52
CA ALA A 481 -6.13 9.88 49.96
C ALA A 481 -4.93 9.86 50.92
N ASN A 482 -4.64 8.72 51.55
CA ASN A 482 -3.56 8.61 52.54
C ASN A 482 -2.25 8.01 51.97
N GLY A 483 -2.30 7.40 50.79
CA GLY A 483 -1.15 6.84 50.07
C GLY A 483 -0.67 5.50 50.64
N ASP A 484 -1.52 4.73 51.33
CA ASP A 484 -1.16 3.42 51.89
C ASP A 484 -1.44 2.23 50.96
N GLY A 485 -1.97 2.50 49.76
CA GLY A 485 -2.32 1.54 48.74
C GLY A 485 -3.67 0.85 48.96
N LEU A 486 -4.50 1.30 49.91
CA LEU A 486 -5.81 0.71 50.21
C LEU A 486 -6.87 1.79 50.34
N VAL A 487 -7.91 1.77 49.49
CA VAL A 487 -9.09 2.61 49.72
C VAL A 487 -9.89 2.05 50.88
N ASN A 488 -9.94 2.77 51.99
CA ASN A 488 -10.65 2.35 53.18
C ASN A 488 -11.14 3.54 54.03
N VAL A 489 -11.60 3.25 55.24
CA VAL A 489 -12.10 4.28 56.15
C VAL A 489 -11.04 5.35 56.46
N SER A 490 -9.75 5.01 56.38
CA SER A 490 -8.63 5.94 56.62
C SER A 490 -8.59 7.06 55.59
N ASP A 491 -8.98 6.80 54.34
CA ASP A 491 -9.04 7.80 53.28
C ASP A 491 -10.21 8.76 53.46
N ILE A 492 -11.37 8.23 53.85
CA ILE A 492 -12.51 9.07 54.24
C ILE A 492 -12.10 10.03 55.36
N LEU A 493 -11.28 9.58 56.31
CA LEU A 493 -10.79 10.46 57.37
C LEU A 493 -9.87 11.56 56.83
N VAL A 494 -9.05 11.29 55.81
CA VAL A 494 -8.23 12.33 55.15
C VAL A 494 -9.11 13.38 54.46
N ILE A 495 -10.17 12.96 53.77
CA ILE A 495 -11.14 13.87 53.14
C ILE A 495 -11.84 14.74 54.18
N VAL A 496 -12.35 14.12 55.25
CA VAL A 496 -13.07 14.84 56.31
C VAL A 496 -12.15 15.80 57.07
N ASP A 497 -10.89 15.43 57.30
CA ASP A 497 -9.92 16.28 58.01
C ASP A 497 -9.44 17.48 57.17
N SER A 498 -9.44 17.32 55.84
CA SER A 498 -8.99 18.34 54.88
C SER A 498 -10.12 19.20 54.30
N TRP A 499 -11.36 19.02 54.76
CA TRP A 499 -12.56 19.60 54.17
C TRP A 499 -12.52 21.14 54.05
N GLY A 500 -12.69 21.66 52.83
CA GLY A 500 -12.65 23.09 52.52
C GLY A 500 -11.58 23.47 51.51
N ILE A 501 -11.11 24.72 51.55
CA ILE A 501 -10.11 25.25 50.60
C ILE A 501 -8.76 24.59 50.85
N CYS A 502 -8.15 24.04 49.79
CA CYS A 502 -6.77 23.56 49.82
C CYS A 502 -5.79 24.68 49.48
N ILE A 503 -4.78 24.84 50.35
CA ILE A 503 -3.67 25.78 50.13
C ILE A 503 -2.36 24.98 50.23
N GLY A 504 -1.79 24.62 49.09
CA GLY A 504 -0.58 23.79 49.02
C GLY A 504 -0.88 22.32 48.73
N ILE A 505 -0.01 21.40 49.16
CA ILE A 505 -0.20 19.96 48.98
C ILE A 505 -1.33 19.49 49.91
N CYS A 506 -2.39 18.95 49.32
CA CYS A 506 -3.62 18.59 50.00
C CYS A 506 -4.02 17.16 49.60
N PRO A 507 -3.63 16.14 50.38
CA PRO A 507 -3.91 14.74 50.03
C PRO A 507 -5.40 14.41 49.89
N GLY A 508 -6.29 15.24 50.47
CA GLY A 508 -7.73 15.09 50.34
C GLY A 508 -8.37 15.77 49.12
N ASP A 509 -7.62 16.52 48.31
CA ASP A 509 -8.09 17.12 47.05
C ASP A 509 -7.77 16.16 45.91
N LEU A 510 -8.65 15.18 45.70
CA LEU A 510 -8.41 14.06 44.80
C LEU A 510 -8.69 14.42 43.34
N ASN A 511 -9.46 15.47 43.09
CA ASN A 511 -9.74 15.97 41.74
C ASN A 511 -8.88 17.20 41.35
N ASN A 512 -8.04 17.70 42.28
CA ASN A 512 -7.19 18.88 42.12
C ASN A 512 -7.95 20.17 41.74
N ASP A 513 -9.19 20.34 42.21
CA ASP A 513 -9.99 21.54 41.95
C ASP A 513 -9.71 22.69 42.95
N GLY A 514 -8.86 22.43 43.95
CA GLY A 514 -8.49 23.37 45.01
C GLY A 514 -9.43 23.35 46.22
N PHE A 515 -10.41 22.45 46.27
CA PHE A 515 -11.38 22.32 47.36
C PHE A 515 -11.67 20.86 47.70
N VAL A 516 -11.29 20.42 48.91
CA VAL A 516 -11.80 19.14 49.44
C VAL A 516 -13.28 19.28 49.79
N ASN A 517 -14.13 18.56 49.08
CA ASN A 517 -15.57 18.63 49.23
C ASN A 517 -16.26 17.27 49.01
N VAL A 518 -17.56 17.29 48.75
CA VAL A 518 -18.34 16.05 48.58
C VAL A 518 -17.89 15.26 47.35
N ILE A 519 -17.31 15.92 46.34
CA ILE A 519 -16.80 15.27 45.15
C ILE A 519 -15.61 14.37 45.50
N ASP A 520 -14.65 14.85 46.31
CA ASP A 520 -13.52 14.03 46.76
C ASP A 520 -13.96 12.87 47.64
N LEU A 521 -14.96 13.10 48.50
CA LEU A 521 -15.55 12.02 49.29
C LEU A 521 -16.19 10.94 48.41
N LEU A 522 -16.86 11.35 47.32
CA LEU A 522 -17.43 10.40 46.37
C LEU A 522 -16.33 9.62 45.63
N ILE A 523 -15.19 10.23 45.29
CA ILE A 523 -14.05 9.51 44.70
C ILE A 523 -13.57 8.39 45.62
N VAL A 524 -13.47 8.64 46.93
CA VAL A 524 -13.12 7.60 47.91
C VAL A 524 -14.20 6.53 48.00
N ILE A 525 -15.49 6.92 48.08
CA ILE A 525 -16.61 5.97 48.21
C ILE A 525 -16.76 5.08 46.97
N ASP A 526 -16.60 5.65 45.78
CA ASP A 526 -16.72 4.93 44.51
C ASP A 526 -15.54 3.97 44.29
N SER A 527 -14.42 4.19 44.98
CA SER A 527 -13.20 3.38 44.89
C SER A 527 -13.00 2.41 46.08
N TRP A 528 -13.91 2.38 47.07
CA TRP A 528 -13.81 1.56 48.30
C TRP A 528 -14.29 0.11 48.13
#